data_AF-A0A7C5X968-F1
#
_entry.id   AF-A0A7C5X968-F1
#
_cell.length_a   1.000
_cell.length_b   1.000
_cell.length_c   1.000
_cell.angle_alpha   90.00
_cell.angle_beta   90.00
_cell.angle_gamma   90.00
#
_symmetry.space_group_name_H-M   'P 1'
#
loop_
_entity.id
_entity.type
_entity.pdbx_description
1 polymer ?
#
loop_
_entity_poly.entity_id
_entity_poly.type
_entity_poly.pdbx_seq_one_letter_code
_entity_poly.pdbx_strand_id
1 'polypeptide(L)'
;MSYLSGVSDLGTETPLQVDPSYLYDLVRGIVLTNSIAAITRALGYSEYVGELVEVLRDYVGRFIEVVAVEGTYIPGLASSIASRVKVPLWELDLPDNFLEEYLEVLIGYRQALTSGRLTRSDALNLLQLTCSTLRIGSCEELLAEVEPLTPAVALQIALTALAVAIGGLGGGSDCA
;
A
#
# COMPACT_ATOMS: atom_id res chain seq x y z
N MET A 1 10.81 56.89 -2.60
CA MET A 1 11.72 56.57 -1.48
C MET A 1 10.92 55.72 -0.51
N SER A 2 11.10 54.39 -0.55
CA SER A 2 11.81 53.62 0.51
C SER A 2 10.83 53.16 1.61
N TYR A 3 10.70 51.91 2.07
CA TYR A 3 11.23 50.58 1.75
C TYR A 3 10.30 49.52 2.44
N LEU A 4 10.42 48.28 1.98
CA LEU A 4 9.86 46.98 2.39
C LEU A 4 9.69 46.69 3.91
N SER A 5 8.68 45.88 4.29
CA SER A 5 8.85 44.44 4.67
C SER A 5 7.73 43.93 5.59
N GLY A 6 7.33 42.67 5.37
CA GLY A 6 6.37 41.95 6.22
C GLY A 6 5.83 40.71 5.53
N VAL A 7 6.74 39.80 5.14
CA VAL A 7 6.43 38.45 4.63
C VAL A 7 6.26 37.50 5.81
N SER A 8 5.47 36.45 5.58
CA SER A 8 5.51 35.12 6.22
C SER A 8 4.49 34.85 7.31
N ASP A 9 3.36 34.28 6.91
CA ASP A 9 2.74 33.15 7.63
C ASP A 9 2.63 31.99 6.64
N LEU A 10 3.74 31.28 6.45
CA LEU A 10 3.71 29.91 5.93
C LEU A 10 3.22 29.05 7.09
N GLY A 11 1.97 28.62 7.01
CA GLY A 11 1.42 27.59 7.86
C GLY A 11 2.29 26.35 7.78
N THR A 12 3.08 26.10 8.80
CA THR A 12 3.69 24.80 9.03
C THR A 12 2.57 23.82 9.30
N GLU A 13 2.18 23.05 8.29
CA GLU A 13 1.36 21.86 8.48
C GLU A 13 2.11 20.95 9.46
N THR A 14 1.63 20.93 10.70
CA THR A 14 2.05 19.96 11.69
C THR A 14 1.82 18.58 11.08
N PRO A 15 2.85 17.71 10.94
CA PRO A 15 2.63 16.38 10.41
C PRO A 15 1.60 15.70 11.31
N LEU A 16 0.50 15.24 10.72
CA LEU A 16 -0.54 14.46 11.40
C LEU A 16 0.16 13.38 12.24
N GLN A 17 0.20 13.56 13.56
CA GLN A 17 0.66 12.53 14.48
C GLN A 17 -0.43 11.47 14.51
N VAL A 18 -0.29 10.49 13.62
CA VAL A 18 -1.14 9.32 13.58
C VAL A 18 -0.89 8.54 14.88
N ASP A 19 -1.96 8.27 15.63
CA ASP A 19 -1.91 7.43 16.82
C ASP A 19 -1.43 6.01 16.42
N PRO A 20 -0.32 5.49 17.00
CA PRO A 20 0.16 4.15 16.72
C PRO A 20 -0.91 3.07 16.94
N SER A 21 -1.81 3.25 17.91
CA SER A 21 -2.90 2.29 18.18
C SER A 21 -3.86 2.15 17.00
N TYR A 22 -4.15 3.26 16.30
CA TYR A 22 -5.00 3.25 15.11
C TYR A 22 -4.37 2.46 13.96
N LEU A 23 -3.05 2.58 13.76
CA LEU A 23 -2.33 1.78 12.76
C LEU A 23 -2.39 0.29 13.07
N TYR A 24 -2.22 -0.10 14.34
CA TYR A 24 -2.36 -1.50 14.75
C TYR A 24 -3.79 -2.02 14.53
N ASP A 25 -4.81 -1.22 14.82
CA ASP A 25 -6.20 -1.59 14.56
C ASP A 25 -6.48 -1.76 13.06
N LEU A 26 -5.90 -0.91 12.21
CA LEU A 26 -5.99 -1.07 10.75
C LEU A 26 -5.30 -2.35 10.26
N VAL A 27 -4.06 -2.63 10.71
CA VAL A 27 -3.34 -3.87 10.36
C VAL A 27 -4.16 -5.08 10.74
N ARG A 28 -4.66 -5.13 11.97
CA ARG A 28 -5.51 -6.23 12.46
C ARG A 28 -6.80 -6.35 11.65
N GLY A 29 -7.43 -5.23 11.31
CA GLY A 29 -8.63 -5.19 10.48
C GLY A 29 -8.39 -5.76 9.08
N ILE A 30 -7.28 -5.40 8.43
CA ILE A 30 -6.88 -5.93 7.12
C ILE A 30 -6.68 -7.44 7.19
N VAL A 31 -5.84 -7.90 8.13
CA VAL A 31 -5.51 -9.33 8.27
C VAL A 31 -6.74 -10.16 8.57
N LEU A 32 -7.54 -9.76 9.55
CA LEU A 32 -8.76 -10.48 9.93
C LEU A 32 -9.77 -10.53 8.79
N THR A 33 -10.02 -9.41 8.12
CA THR A 33 -11.00 -9.36 7.02
C THR A 33 -10.53 -10.20 5.83
N ASN A 34 -9.23 -10.15 5.51
CA ASN A 34 -8.63 -10.99 4.47
C ASN A 34 -8.78 -12.48 4.79
N SER A 35 -8.49 -12.87 6.03
CA SER A 35 -8.60 -14.25 6.51
C SER A 35 -10.05 -14.75 6.46
N ILE A 36 -11.01 -13.93 6.90
CA ILE A 36 -12.44 -14.26 6.81
C ILE A 36 -12.87 -14.39 5.34
N ALA A 37 -12.44 -13.50 4.44
CA ALA A 37 -12.74 -13.61 3.02
C ALA A 37 -12.19 -14.90 2.39
N ALA A 38 -10.93 -15.25 2.68
CA ALA A 38 -10.29 -16.46 2.21
C ALA A 38 -11.02 -17.73 2.70
N ILE A 39 -11.36 -17.81 3.99
CA ILE A 39 -12.08 -18.95 4.58
C ILE A 39 -13.50 -19.03 4.02
N THR A 40 -14.21 -17.90 3.91
CA THR A 40 -15.58 -17.84 3.37
C THR A 40 -15.64 -18.40 1.95
N ARG A 41 -14.69 -17.98 1.09
CA ARG A 41 -14.53 -18.54 -0.26
C ARG A 41 -14.22 -20.04 -0.21
N ALA A 42 -13.28 -20.47 0.62
CA ALA A 42 -12.86 -21.88 0.72
C ALA A 42 -14.01 -22.80 1.15
N LEU A 43 -14.97 -22.28 1.93
CA LEU A 43 -16.19 -22.99 2.34
C LEU A 43 -17.30 -22.96 1.27
N GLY A 44 -17.10 -22.28 0.14
CA GLY A 44 -18.04 -22.20 -0.98
C GLY A 44 -19.08 -21.08 -0.88
N TYR A 45 -18.92 -20.14 0.05
CA TYR A 45 -19.84 -19.04 0.32
C TYR A 45 -19.48 -17.76 -0.47
N SER A 46 -19.26 -17.91 -1.78
CA SER A 46 -18.73 -16.84 -2.65
C SER A 46 -19.60 -15.58 -2.67
N GLU A 47 -20.91 -15.71 -2.46
CA GLU A 47 -21.87 -14.60 -2.43
C GLU A 47 -21.59 -13.59 -1.31
N TYR A 48 -20.97 -14.02 -0.20
CA TYR A 48 -20.62 -13.15 0.93
C TYR A 48 -19.23 -12.54 0.82
N VAL A 49 -18.39 -13.04 -0.09
CA VAL A 49 -17.03 -12.54 -0.27
C VAL A 49 -17.03 -11.09 -0.76
N GLY A 50 -18.00 -10.71 -1.59
CA GLY A 50 -18.11 -9.34 -2.10
C GLY A 50 -18.20 -8.30 -0.97
N GLU A 51 -19.07 -8.53 0.02
CA GLU A 51 -19.22 -7.62 1.17
C GLU A 51 -17.94 -7.56 2.02
N LEU A 52 -17.27 -8.69 2.21
CA LEU A 52 -15.99 -8.75 2.93
C LEU A 52 -14.88 -8.02 2.19
N VAL A 53 -14.85 -8.10 0.85
CA VAL A 53 -13.89 -7.37 0.01
C VAL A 53 -14.11 -5.87 0.09
N GLU A 54 -15.35 -5.38 0.17
CA GLU A 54 -15.62 -3.95 0.38
C GLU A 54 -15.11 -3.47 1.75
N VAL A 55 -15.32 -4.26 2.81
CA VAL A 55 -14.76 -3.95 4.15
C VAL A 55 -13.22 -3.97 4.12
N LEU A 56 -12.62 -4.94 3.43
CA LEU A 56 -11.18 -5.02 3.25
C LEU A 56 -10.64 -3.79 2.51
N ARG A 57 -11.35 -3.32 1.48
CA ARG A 57 -11.01 -2.09 0.75
C ARG A 57 -11.05 -0.85 1.62
N ASP A 58 -12.03 -0.72 2.51
CA ASP A 58 -12.09 0.39 3.47
C ASP A 58 -10.88 0.38 4.42
N TYR A 59 -10.56 -0.78 5.02
CA TYR A 59 -9.40 -0.89 5.90
C TYR A 59 -8.08 -0.57 5.19
N VAL A 60 -7.86 -1.14 3.99
CA VAL A 60 -6.64 -0.87 3.21
C VAL A 60 -6.59 0.58 2.73
N GLY A 61 -7.72 1.17 2.32
CA GLY A 61 -7.80 2.57 1.90
C GLY A 61 -7.36 3.51 3.02
N ARG A 62 -7.88 3.32 4.24
CA ARG A 62 -7.47 4.09 5.42
C ARG A 62 -6.01 3.85 5.80
N PHE A 63 -5.54 2.61 5.70
CA PHE A 63 -4.12 2.30 5.91
C PHE A 63 -3.22 3.05 4.91
N ILE A 64 -3.58 3.04 3.63
CA ILE A 64 -2.82 3.74 2.59
C ILE A 64 -2.84 5.25 2.84
N GLU A 65 -4.00 5.83 3.16
CA GLU A 65 -4.13 7.26 3.46
C GLU A 65 -3.16 7.70 4.57
N VAL A 66 -3.03 6.88 5.60
CA VAL A 66 -2.15 7.12 6.75
C VAL A 66 -0.66 6.94 6.40
N VAL A 67 -0.34 5.94 5.56
CA VAL A 67 1.05 5.53 5.28
C VAL A 67 1.63 6.25 4.05
N ALA A 68 0.80 6.76 3.16
CA ALA A 68 1.23 7.41 1.92
C ALA A 68 2.13 8.64 2.15
N VAL A 69 2.82 9.01 1.07
CA VAL A 69 3.71 10.16 1.02
C VAL A 69 3.19 11.10 -0.06
N GLU A 70 2.85 12.33 0.34
CA GLU A 70 2.37 13.35 -0.58
C GLU A 70 3.39 13.65 -1.69
N GLY A 71 2.89 14.02 -2.87
CA GLY A 71 3.71 14.37 -4.02
C GLY A 71 4.37 13.20 -4.75
N THR A 72 4.14 11.95 -4.31
CA THR A 72 4.71 10.75 -4.92
C THR A 72 3.72 10.10 -5.89
N TYR A 73 3.39 10.78 -6.98
CA TYR A 73 2.53 10.22 -8.04
C TYR A 73 3.37 9.68 -9.20
N ILE A 74 3.10 8.44 -9.61
CA ILE A 74 3.73 7.80 -10.77
C ILE A 74 2.63 7.48 -11.79
N PRO A 75 2.54 8.25 -12.90
CA PRO A 75 1.55 8.01 -13.93
C PRO A 75 1.61 6.57 -14.47
N GLY A 76 0.47 5.90 -14.55
CA GLY A 76 0.37 4.55 -15.10
C GLY A 76 0.85 3.41 -14.19
N LEU A 77 1.37 3.71 -12.99
CA LEU A 77 1.87 2.69 -12.06
C LEU A 77 0.80 1.67 -11.67
N ALA A 78 -0.41 2.15 -11.36
CA ALA A 78 -1.54 1.29 -11.02
C ALA A 78 -1.85 0.28 -12.12
N SER A 79 -1.94 0.73 -13.37
CA SER A 79 -2.20 -0.13 -14.53
C SER A 79 -1.04 -1.09 -14.78
N SER A 80 0.19 -0.61 -14.62
CA SER A 80 1.41 -1.43 -14.73
C SER A 80 1.40 -2.58 -13.71
N ILE A 81 1.10 -2.30 -12.44
CA ILE A 81 1.02 -3.32 -11.40
C ILE A 81 -0.20 -4.22 -11.60
N ALA A 82 -1.36 -3.68 -11.99
CA ALA A 82 -2.57 -4.46 -12.25
C ALA A 82 -2.38 -5.53 -13.34
N SER A 83 -1.55 -5.25 -14.35
CA SER A 83 -1.22 -6.26 -15.37
C SER A 83 -0.37 -7.44 -14.83
N ARG A 84 0.28 -7.25 -13.68
CA ARG A 84 1.24 -8.18 -13.05
C ARG A 84 0.68 -8.92 -11.84
N VAL A 85 -0.33 -8.37 -11.17
CA VAL A 85 -1.08 -9.05 -10.11
C VAL A 85 -2.08 -10.01 -10.75
N LYS A 86 -1.98 -11.30 -10.43
CA LYS A 86 -2.81 -12.35 -11.05
C LYS A 86 -3.92 -12.87 -10.16
N VAL A 87 -3.75 -12.72 -8.85
CA VAL A 87 -4.61 -13.30 -7.83
C VAL A 87 -4.83 -12.23 -6.78
N PRO A 88 -6.09 -11.96 -6.37
CA PRO A 88 -6.34 -10.98 -5.32
C PRO A 88 -5.83 -11.47 -3.97
N LEU A 89 -5.60 -10.54 -3.04
CA LEU A 89 -4.97 -10.81 -1.74
C LEU A 89 -5.67 -11.94 -0.95
N TRP A 90 -7.00 -11.97 -0.96
CA TRP A 90 -7.84 -12.94 -0.25
C TRP A 90 -7.90 -14.32 -0.93
N GLU A 91 -7.28 -14.47 -2.09
CA GLU A 91 -7.08 -15.74 -2.78
C GLU A 91 -5.63 -16.23 -2.73
N LEU A 92 -4.71 -15.41 -2.19
CA LEU A 92 -3.32 -15.82 -2.03
C LEU A 92 -3.21 -16.85 -0.90
N ASP A 93 -2.40 -17.88 -1.14
CA ASP A 93 -1.88 -18.75 -0.08
C ASP A 93 -0.79 -17.98 0.70
N LEU A 94 -1.24 -17.00 1.47
CA LEU A 94 -0.43 -16.09 2.28
C LEU A 94 -0.89 -16.21 3.74
N PRO A 95 -0.04 -16.72 4.65
CA PRO A 95 -0.41 -16.82 6.06
C PRO A 95 -0.64 -15.44 6.69
N ASP A 96 -1.59 -15.36 7.63
CA ASP A 96 -1.97 -14.12 8.31
C ASP A 96 -0.78 -13.38 8.93
N ASN A 97 0.16 -14.11 9.56
CA ASN A 97 1.36 -13.51 10.16
C ASN A 97 2.29 -12.87 9.12
N PHE A 98 2.39 -13.43 7.90
CA PHE A 98 3.19 -12.84 6.83
C PHE A 98 2.56 -11.56 6.30
N LEU A 99 1.23 -11.50 6.20
CA LEU A 99 0.52 -10.28 5.83
C LEU A 99 0.68 -9.20 6.90
N GLU A 100 0.53 -9.57 8.18
CA GLU A 100 0.76 -8.69 9.32
C GLU A 100 2.18 -8.11 9.31
N GLU A 101 3.21 -8.97 9.24
CA GLU A 101 4.62 -8.57 9.16
C GLU A 101 4.88 -7.63 7.96
N TYR A 102 4.28 -7.91 6.79
CA TYR A 102 4.41 -7.06 5.62
C TYR A 102 3.86 -5.65 5.87
N LEU A 103 2.65 -5.54 6.44
CA LEU A 103 2.02 -4.26 6.74
C LEU A 103 2.80 -3.47 7.80
N GLU A 104 3.32 -4.15 8.83
CA GLU A 104 4.20 -3.56 9.82
C GLU A 104 5.51 -3.03 9.21
N VAL A 105 6.08 -3.76 8.24
CA VAL A 105 7.24 -3.27 7.48
C VAL A 105 6.91 -1.98 6.74
N LEU A 106 5.72 -1.84 6.14
CA LEU A 106 5.33 -0.59 5.46
C LEU A 106 5.24 0.59 6.45
N ILE A 107 4.70 0.37 7.65
CA ILE A 107 4.64 1.37 8.71
C ILE A 107 6.06 1.78 9.12
N GLY A 108 6.93 0.82 9.44
CA GLY A 108 8.30 1.08 9.86
C GLY A 108 9.12 1.78 8.77
N TYR A 109 8.91 1.38 7.52
CA TYR A 109 9.53 2.00 6.36
C TYR A 109 9.10 3.47 6.20
N ARG A 110 7.80 3.77 6.34
CA ARG A 110 7.28 5.14 6.30
C ARG A 110 7.88 6.02 7.41
N GLN A 111 8.05 5.50 8.62
CA GLN A 111 8.68 6.23 9.72
C GLN A 111 10.17 6.50 9.42
N ALA A 112 10.89 5.49 8.92
CA ALA A 112 12.29 5.61 8.55
C ALA A 112 12.49 6.62 7.40
N LEU A 113 11.56 6.66 6.44
CA LEU A 113 11.55 7.61 5.33
C LEU A 113 11.49 9.06 5.82
N THR A 114 10.58 9.38 6.76
CA THR A 114 10.47 10.73 7.35
C THR A 114 11.73 11.14 8.10
N SER A 115 12.44 10.17 8.68
CA SER A 115 13.70 10.43 9.36
C SER A 115 14.92 10.54 8.43
N GLY A 116 14.74 10.36 7.11
CA GLY A 116 15.81 10.47 6.11
C GLY A 116 16.87 9.36 6.18
N ARG A 117 16.56 8.22 6.81
CA ARG A 117 17.54 7.14 7.08
C ARG A 117 17.61 6.07 6.00
N LEU A 118 16.71 6.11 5.02
CA LEU A 118 16.58 5.05 4.01
C LEU A 118 17.52 5.27 2.84
N THR A 119 18.09 4.16 2.37
CA THR A 119 19.00 4.08 1.23
C THR A 119 18.30 3.49 0.01
N ARG A 120 18.97 3.52 -1.15
CA ARG A 120 18.51 2.80 -2.34
C ARG A 120 18.42 1.28 -2.10
N SER A 121 19.28 0.72 -1.25
CA SER A 121 19.22 -0.71 -0.91
C SER A 121 17.93 -1.05 -0.17
N ASP A 122 17.49 -0.19 0.74
CA ASP A 122 16.22 -0.37 1.46
C ASP A 122 15.03 -0.30 0.50
N ALA A 123 15.09 0.61 -0.48
CA ALA A 123 14.08 0.72 -1.53
C ALA A 123 13.99 -0.56 -2.38
N LEU A 124 15.13 -1.14 -2.77
CA LEU A 124 15.18 -2.41 -3.50
C LEU A 124 14.63 -3.57 -2.66
N ASN A 125 14.99 -3.63 -1.38
CA ASN A 125 14.49 -4.67 -0.47
C ASN A 125 12.97 -4.59 -0.31
N LEU A 126 12.42 -3.37 -0.15
CA LEU A 126 10.97 -3.18 -0.06
C LEU A 126 10.24 -3.60 -1.35
N LEU A 127 10.80 -3.25 -2.51
CA LEU A 127 10.24 -3.66 -3.80
C LEU A 127 10.21 -5.19 -3.93
N GLN A 128 11.32 -5.87 -3.62
CA GLN A 128 11.42 -7.33 -3.67
C GLN A 128 10.46 -8.00 -2.69
N LEU A 129 10.38 -7.50 -1.45
CA LEU A 129 9.43 -7.98 -0.46
C LEU A 129 7.99 -7.85 -0.96
N THR A 130 7.63 -6.68 -1.49
CA THR A 130 6.29 -6.42 -2.06
C THR A 130 5.98 -7.39 -3.19
N CYS A 131 6.89 -7.56 -4.16
CA CYS A 131 6.71 -8.48 -5.27
C CYS A 131 6.53 -9.93 -4.79
N SER A 132 7.30 -10.35 -3.78
CA SER A 132 7.22 -11.68 -3.17
C SER A 132 5.87 -11.89 -2.46
N THR A 133 5.50 -10.99 -1.55
CA THR A 133 4.31 -11.10 -0.72
C THR A 133 3.03 -11.08 -1.56
N LEU A 134 2.94 -10.15 -2.50
CA LEU A 134 1.74 -9.95 -3.33
C LEU A 134 1.78 -10.71 -4.66
N ARG A 135 2.77 -11.61 -4.84
CA ARG A 135 2.96 -12.43 -6.04
C ARG A 135 2.93 -11.63 -7.35
N ILE A 136 3.58 -10.46 -7.36
CA ILE A 136 3.67 -9.59 -8.53
C ILE A 136 4.67 -10.20 -9.52
N GLY A 137 4.21 -10.50 -10.73
CA GLY A 137 5.08 -10.96 -11.81
C GLY A 137 6.04 -9.87 -12.31
N SER A 138 7.17 -10.29 -12.89
CA SER A 138 8.14 -9.41 -13.56
C SER A 138 8.62 -8.20 -12.72
N CYS A 139 9.09 -8.46 -11.49
CA CYS A 139 9.57 -7.41 -10.59
C CYS A 139 10.74 -6.58 -11.18
N GLU A 140 11.60 -7.19 -12.00
CA GLU A 140 12.70 -6.52 -12.71
C GLU A 140 12.18 -5.52 -13.77
N GLU A 141 11.12 -5.85 -14.49
CA GLU A 141 10.49 -4.93 -15.44
C GLU A 141 9.83 -3.76 -14.73
N LEU A 142 9.14 -4.02 -13.62
CA LEU A 142 8.53 -2.98 -12.80
C LEU A 142 9.61 -2.02 -12.26
N LEU A 143 10.77 -2.54 -11.85
CA LEU A 143 11.93 -1.73 -11.46
C LEU A 143 12.39 -0.83 -12.61
N ALA A 144 12.51 -1.36 -13.83
CA ALA A 144 12.95 -0.59 -14.99
C ALA A 144 11.98 0.54 -15.38
N GLU A 145 10.67 0.36 -15.15
CA GLU A 145 9.65 1.38 -15.42
C GLU A 145 9.69 2.57 -14.47
N VAL A 146 10.20 2.39 -13.25
CA VAL A 146 10.16 3.40 -12.18
C VAL A 146 11.52 4.01 -11.83
N GLU A 147 12.56 3.77 -12.65
CA GLU A 147 13.87 4.34 -12.39
C GLU A 147 13.87 5.89 -12.51
N PRO A 148 14.50 6.61 -11.54
CA PRO A 148 15.28 6.09 -10.43
C PRO A 148 14.42 5.59 -9.25
N LEU A 149 14.74 4.40 -8.73
CA LEU A 149 14.11 3.86 -7.52
C LEU A 149 14.60 4.60 -6.27
N THR A 150 13.77 5.52 -5.79
CA THR A 150 13.97 6.20 -4.49
C THR A 150 13.17 5.49 -3.39
N PRO A 151 13.50 5.71 -2.10
CA PRO A 151 12.72 5.16 -1.01
C PRO A 151 11.23 5.52 -1.04
N ALA A 152 10.89 6.76 -1.39
CA ALA A 152 9.49 7.20 -1.52
C ALA A 152 8.77 6.47 -2.66
N VAL A 153 9.43 6.29 -3.80
CA VAL A 153 8.90 5.53 -4.95
C VAL A 153 8.65 4.07 -4.56
N ALA A 154 9.57 3.42 -3.84
CA ALA A 154 9.38 2.04 -3.39
C ALA A 154 8.16 1.89 -2.46
N LEU A 155 7.95 2.84 -1.54
CA LEU A 155 6.76 2.84 -0.70
C LEU A 155 5.48 3.07 -1.52
N GLN A 156 5.50 3.99 -2.48
CA GLN A 156 4.37 4.21 -3.38
C GLN A 156 4.01 2.95 -4.18
N ILE A 157 5.02 2.20 -4.66
CA ILE A 157 4.82 0.92 -5.35
C ILE A 157 4.15 -0.09 -4.41
N ALA A 158 4.64 -0.23 -3.19
CA ALA A 158 4.08 -1.14 -2.19
C ALA A 158 2.60 -0.83 -1.90
N LEU A 159 2.27 0.43 -1.62
CA LEU A 159 0.90 0.86 -1.34
C LEU A 159 -0.02 0.70 -2.56
N THR A 160 0.47 1.05 -3.75
CA THR A 160 -0.30 0.87 -4.99
C THR A 160 -0.55 -0.61 -5.27
N ALA A 161 0.45 -1.47 -5.05
CA ALA A 161 0.31 -2.90 -5.21
C ALA A 161 -0.69 -3.51 -4.22
N LEU A 162 -0.66 -3.07 -2.96
CA LEU A 162 -1.63 -3.49 -1.97
C LEU A 162 -3.06 -3.11 -2.40
N ALA A 163 -3.27 -1.85 -2.84
CA ALA A 163 -4.56 -1.40 -3.36
C ALA A 163 -5.03 -2.21 -4.57
N VAL A 164 -4.13 -2.50 -5.51
CA VAL A 164 -4.45 -3.32 -6.69
C VAL A 164 -4.80 -4.76 -6.28
N ALA A 165 -4.07 -5.35 -5.32
CA ALA A 165 -4.27 -6.72 -4.88
C ALA A 165 -5.64 -6.97 -4.22
N ILE A 166 -6.27 -5.94 -3.65
CA ILE A 166 -7.65 -6.03 -3.11
C ILE A 166 -8.73 -5.63 -4.14
N GLY A 167 -8.34 -5.42 -5.40
CA GLY A 167 -9.21 -5.01 -6.50
C GLY A 167 -9.55 -3.51 -6.51
N GLY A 168 -8.75 -2.67 -5.86
CA GLY A 168 -9.05 -1.26 -5.57
C GLY A 168 -8.83 -0.25 -6.69
N LEU A 169 -8.39 -0.64 -7.90
CA LEU A 169 -8.19 0.30 -9.02
C LEU A 169 -8.77 -0.19 -10.36
N GLY A 170 -9.47 -1.34 -10.35
CA GLY A 170 -10.15 -1.87 -11.50
C GLY A 170 -11.57 -1.33 -11.59
N GLY A 171 -11.76 -0.26 -12.38
CA GLY A 171 -13.03 -0.04 -13.06
C GLY A 171 -13.23 -1.15 -14.09
N GLY A 172 -13.56 -2.34 -13.62
CA GLY A 172 -13.72 -3.55 -14.41
C GLY A 172 -14.85 -4.33 -13.82
N SER A 173 -16.03 -4.11 -14.39
CA SER A 173 -17.14 -5.04 -14.34
C SER A 173 -16.66 -6.47 -14.63
N ASP A 174 -17.28 -7.42 -13.92
CA ASP A 174 -17.24 -8.86 -14.15
C ASP A 174 -16.11 -9.63 -13.45
N CYS A 175 -16.40 -10.03 -12.21
CA CYS A 175 -16.12 -11.39 -11.75
C CYS A 175 -17.47 -12.02 -11.40
N ALA A 176 -18.07 -12.61 -12.43
CA ALA A 176 -19.09 -13.66 -12.32
C ALA A 176 -18.39 -15.02 -12.48
#